data_AF-A0A0L7KQG1-F1
#
_entry.id   AF-A0A0L7KQG1-F1
#
_cell.length_a   1.000
_cell.length_b   1.000
_cell.length_c   1.000
_cell.angle_alpha   90.00
_cell.angle_beta   90.00
_cell.angle_gamma   90.00
#
_symmetry.space_group_name_H-M   'P 1'
#
loop_
_entity.id
_entity.type
_entity.pdbx_description
1 polymer ?
#
loop_
_entity_poly.entity_id
_entity_poly.type
_entity_poly.pdbx_seq_one_letter_code
_entity_poly.pdbx_strand_id
1 'polypeptide(L)'
;MAFVIKLSAMFLLFAVCAADVSELQQAKNSPALVTEVCLGCLCQAVSGCKQGLQCDGDHCGLFKITWAYWADAGKPTIGGQSPDAADGMSIMLPLL
;
A
#
# COMPACT_ATOMS: atom_id res chain seq x y z
N MET A 1 16.55 33.83 31.58
CA MET A 1 15.58 34.14 30.52
C MET A 1 15.74 33.22 29.30
N ALA A 2 16.95 32.98 28.78
CA ALA A 2 17.15 32.05 27.65
C ALA A 2 16.69 30.59 27.92
N PHE A 3 16.83 30.10 29.15
CA PHE A 3 16.46 28.73 29.54
C PHE A 3 14.95 28.47 29.47
N VAL A 4 14.12 29.41 29.92
CA VAL A 4 12.65 29.30 29.86
C VAL A 4 12.12 29.39 28.43
N ILE A 5 12.76 30.18 27.57
CA ILE A 5 12.42 30.25 26.14
C ILE A 5 12.75 28.93 25.44
N LYS A 6 13.88 28.30 25.78
CA LYS A 6 14.30 27.01 25.22
C LYS A 6 13.36 25.86 25.64
N LEU A 7 12.94 25.83 26.91
CA LEU A 7 11.98 24.84 27.40
C LEU A 7 10.60 25.00 26.75
N SER A 8 10.12 26.24 26.59
CA SER A 8 8.85 26.51 25.90
C SER A 8 8.90 26.09 24.42
N ALA A 9 9.98 26.39 23.71
CA ALA A 9 10.16 25.98 22.32
C ALA A 9 10.24 24.46 22.16
N MET A 10 10.91 23.75 23.08
CA MET A 10 10.99 22.28 23.05
C MET A 10 9.62 21.63 23.30
N PHE A 11 8.82 22.20 24.20
CA PHE A 11 7.47 21.72 24.49
C PHE A 11 6.52 21.92 23.31
N LEU A 12 6.63 23.06 22.61
CA LEU A 12 5.88 23.34 21.40
C LEU A 12 6.26 22.40 20.25
N LEU A 13 7.56 22.14 20.05
CA LEU A 13 8.04 21.21 19.02
C LEU A 13 7.53 19.78 19.28
N PHE A 14 7.61 19.30 20.52
CA PHE A 14 7.13 17.97 20.88
C PHE A 14 5.62 17.82 20.69
N ALA A 15 4.85 18.86 21.01
CA ALA A 15 3.40 18.88 20.80
C ALA A 15 3.02 18.86 19.31
N VAL A 16 3.77 19.56 18.44
CA VAL A 16 3.56 19.50 16.98
C VAL A 16 3.79 18.08 16.47
N CYS A 17 4.89 17.43 16.84
CA CYS A 17 5.19 16.06 16.39
C CYS A 17 4.15 15.03 16.85
N ALA A 18 3.50 15.24 18.00
CA ALA A 18 2.49 14.32 18.53
C ALA A 18 1.14 14.44 17.80
N ALA A 19 0.82 15.60 17.22
CA ALA A 19 -0.44 15.82 16.51
C ALA A 19 -0.50 15.02 15.19
N ASP A 20 0.63 14.84 14.50
CA ASP A 20 0.71 14.16 13.21
C ASP A 20 0.51 12.64 13.30
N VAL A 21 0.81 12.03 14.46
CA VAL A 21 0.81 10.56 14.64
C VAL A 21 -0.59 10.00 14.94
N SER A 22 -1.55 10.86 15.28
CA SER A 22 -2.92 10.46 15.66
C SER A 22 -3.69 9.79 14.51
N GLU A 23 -3.31 10.04 13.25
CA GLU A 23 -3.91 9.45 12.05
C GLU A 23 -3.38 8.02 11.72
N LEU A 24 -2.26 7.59 12.32
CA LEU A 24 -1.65 6.30 11.97
C LEU A 24 -2.24 5.10 12.72
N GLN A 25 -2.97 5.31 13.82
CA GLN A 25 -3.53 4.20 14.59
C GLN A 25 -4.75 3.54 13.92
N GLN A 26 -5.34 4.17 12.90
CA GLN A 26 -6.54 3.66 12.22
C GLN A 26 -6.23 2.64 11.10
N ALA A 27 -4.95 2.42 10.75
CA ALA A 27 -4.60 1.48 9.67
C ALA A 27 -4.68 -0.01 10.08
N LYS A 28 -4.69 -0.31 11.39
CA LYS A 28 -4.55 -1.70 11.86
C LYS A 28 -5.85 -2.51 11.89
N ASN A 29 -7.00 -1.83 11.99
CA ASN A 29 -8.31 -2.46 12.16
C ASN A 29 -9.37 -1.91 11.17
N SER A 30 -8.94 -1.28 10.07
CA SER A 30 -9.89 -0.81 9.07
C SER A 30 -10.64 -2.00 8.47
N PRO A 31 -11.99 -1.99 8.41
CA PRO A 31 -12.71 -2.92 7.55
C PRO A 31 -12.15 -2.77 6.14
N ALA A 32 -12.03 -3.86 5.40
CA ALA A 32 -11.55 -3.81 4.01
C ALA A 32 -12.30 -2.68 3.28
N LEU A 33 -11.57 -1.61 2.96
CA LEU A 33 -12.13 -0.38 2.39
C LEU A 33 -12.78 -0.65 1.03
N VAL A 34 -12.45 -1.79 0.43
CA VAL A 34 -13.04 -2.34 -0.78
C VAL A 34 -13.78 -3.65 -0.43
N THR A 35 -15.08 -3.69 -0.69
CA THR A 35 -15.89 -4.91 -0.53
C THR A 35 -15.59 -5.95 -1.61
N GLU A 36 -15.87 -7.22 -1.34
CA GLU A 36 -15.77 -8.32 -2.32
C GLU A 36 -16.61 -8.09 -3.57
N VAL A 37 -17.80 -7.48 -3.43
CA VAL A 37 -18.67 -7.15 -4.57
C VAL A 37 -17.97 -6.16 -5.49
N CYS A 38 -17.32 -5.14 -4.93
CA CYS A 38 -16.55 -4.16 -5.70
C CYS A 38 -15.36 -4.83 -6.43
N LEU A 39 -14.62 -5.70 -5.74
CA LEU A 39 -13.53 -6.47 -6.35
C LEU A 39 -14.03 -7.35 -7.50
N GLY A 40 -15.18 -7.99 -7.35
CA GLY A 40 -15.82 -8.76 -8.42
C GLY A 40 -16.15 -7.90 -9.65
N CYS A 41 -16.74 -6.72 -9.46
CA CYS A 41 -17.02 -5.79 -10.55
C CYS A 41 -15.75 -5.32 -11.27
N LEU A 42 -14.71 -4.96 -10.51
CA LEU A 42 -13.43 -4.52 -11.06
C LEU A 42 -12.76 -5.62 -11.90
N CYS A 43 -12.73 -6.85 -11.37
CA CYS A 43 -12.19 -8.01 -12.05
C CYS A 43 -12.87 -8.26 -13.41
N GLN A 44 -14.20 -8.20 -13.46
CA GLN A 44 -14.95 -8.37 -14.70
C GLN A 44 -14.68 -7.24 -15.70
N ALA A 45 -14.66 -5.99 -15.23
CA ALA A 45 -14.47 -4.82 -16.09
C ALA A 45 -13.06 -4.76 -16.71
N VAL A 46 -12.04 -5.15 -15.94
CA VAL A 46 -10.64 -4.98 -16.31
C VAL A 46 -10.09 -6.14 -17.13
N SER A 47 -10.46 -7.38 -16.82
CA SER A 47 -9.90 -8.57 -17.46
C SER A 47 -10.95 -9.64 -17.83
N GLY A 48 -12.23 -9.40 -17.52
CA GLY A 48 -13.26 -10.44 -17.61
C GLY A 48 -13.03 -11.59 -16.63
N CYS A 49 -12.35 -11.31 -15.52
CA CYS A 49 -11.90 -12.30 -14.53
C CYS A 49 -11.12 -13.49 -15.11
N LYS A 50 -10.36 -13.28 -16.19
CA LYS A 50 -9.49 -14.31 -16.74
C LYS A 50 -8.20 -14.38 -15.92
N GLN A 51 -8.03 -15.49 -15.21
CA GLN A 51 -6.82 -15.77 -14.44
C GLN A 51 -5.61 -15.93 -15.37
N GLY A 52 -4.42 -15.56 -14.90
CA GLY A 52 -3.17 -15.78 -15.62
C GLY A 52 -2.39 -14.53 -16.05
N LEU A 53 -1.14 -14.76 -16.44
CA LEU A 53 0.00 -13.82 -16.48
C LEU A 53 -0.06 -12.74 -17.58
N GLN A 54 -1.26 -12.40 -18.04
CA GLN A 54 -1.42 -11.50 -19.19
C GLN A 54 -1.12 -10.06 -18.80
N CYS A 55 0.08 -9.60 -19.12
CA CYS A 55 0.43 -8.18 -19.11
C CYS A 55 0.03 -7.52 -20.42
N ASP A 56 -0.53 -6.32 -20.32
CA ASP A 56 -0.67 -5.39 -21.44
C ASP A 56 0.26 -4.21 -21.16
N GLY A 57 1.45 -4.22 -21.79
CA GLY A 57 2.53 -3.33 -21.42
C GLY A 57 2.99 -3.54 -19.96
N ASP A 58 2.90 -2.49 -19.16
CA ASP A 58 3.25 -2.46 -17.73
C ASP A 58 2.07 -2.80 -16.78
N HIS A 59 0.90 -3.11 -17.34
CA HIS A 59 -0.29 -3.48 -16.59
C HIS A 59 -0.49 -5.00 -16.56
N CYS A 60 -0.28 -5.63 -15.41
CA CYS A 60 -0.25 -7.09 -15.31
C CYS A 60 -1.36 -7.69 -14.45
N GLY A 61 -1.74 -8.91 -14.82
CA GLY A 61 -2.64 -9.78 -14.07
C GLY A 61 -4.11 -9.38 -14.06
N LEU A 62 -4.87 -10.03 -13.17
CA LEU A 62 -6.33 -9.98 -13.11
C LEU A 62 -6.89 -8.56 -12.97
N PHE A 63 -6.20 -7.74 -12.17
CA PHE A 63 -6.57 -6.36 -11.88
C PHE A 63 -5.72 -5.32 -12.64
N LYS A 64 -4.90 -5.75 -13.61
CA LYS A 64 -4.07 -4.87 -14.46
C LYS A 64 -3.25 -3.85 -13.66
N ILE A 65 -2.60 -4.34 -12.62
CA ILE A 65 -1.84 -3.52 -11.69
C ILE A 65 -0.45 -3.24 -12.29
N THR A 66 0.03 -2.01 -12.10
CA THR A 66 1.39 -1.59 -12.47
C THR A 66 2.37 -1.80 -11.33
N TRP A 67 3.66 -1.81 -11.66
CA TRP A 67 4.72 -1.90 -10.65
C TRP A 67 4.62 -0.79 -9.59
N ALA A 68 4.34 0.45 -10.00
CA ALA A 68 4.26 1.59 -9.09
C ALA A 68 3.12 1.41 -8.07
N TYR A 69 1.94 1.00 -8.54
CA TYR A 69 0.79 0.76 -7.66
C TYR A 69 1.06 -0.36 -6.65
N TRP A 70 1.72 -1.44 -7.08
CA TRP A 70 2.16 -2.52 -6.17
C TRP A 70 3.20 -2.04 -5.15
N ALA A 71 4.14 -1.18 -5.57
CA ALA A 71 5.15 -0.61 -4.69
C ALA A 71 4.54 0.30 -3.62
N ASP A 72 3.57 1.13 -3.99
CA ASP A 72 2.84 2.03 -3.08
C ASP A 72 2.00 1.25 -2.06
N ALA A 73 1.52 0.06 -2.42
CA ALA A 73 0.81 -0.86 -1.52
C ALA A 73 1.74 -1.58 -0.51
N GLY A 74 3.03 -1.24 -0.46
CA GLY A 74 3.99 -1.85 0.47
C GLY A 74 4.62 -3.14 -0.05
N LYS A 75 4.60 -3.38 -1.37
CA LYS A 75 5.23 -4.52 -2.04
C LYS A 75 4.78 -5.89 -1.48
N PRO A 76 3.46 -6.17 -1.41
CA PRO A 76 2.98 -7.44 -0.88
C PRO A 76 3.52 -8.61 -1.70
N THR A 77 4.00 -9.64 -1.00
CA THR A 77 4.50 -10.88 -1.61
C THR A 77 3.69 -12.09 -1.15
N ILE A 78 3.86 -13.20 -1.86
CA ILE A 78 3.12 -14.44 -1.63
C ILE A 78 4.13 -15.52 -1.30
N GLY A 79 3.77 -16.43 -0.39
CA GLY A 79 4.62 -17.58 -0.07
C GLY A 79 5.98 -17.21 0.53
N GLY A 80 6.07 -16.05 1.20
CA GLY A 80 7.29 -15.61 1.88
C GLY A 80 8.43 -15.18 0.95
N GLN A 81 8.13 -14.91 -0.33
CA GLN A 81 9.11 -14.40 -1.28
C GLN A 81 9.60 -12.99 -0.88
N SER A 82 10.87 -12.69 -1.18
CA SER A 82 11.44 -11.37 -0.91
C SER A 82 10.90 -10.34 -1.92
N PRO A 83 10.36 -9.19 -1.47
CA PRO A 83 9.87 -8.12 -2.36
C PRO A 83 10.96 -7.50 -3.24
N ASP A 84 12.23 -7.70 -2.88
CA ASP A 84 13.40 -7.14 -3.56
C ASP A 84 14.07 -8.15 -4.52
N ALA A 85 13.43 -9.28 -4.81
CA ALA A 85 13.92 -10.16 -5.88
C ALA A 85 13.99 -9.37 -7.19
N ALA A 86 15.01 -9.66 -8.02
CA ALA A 86 15.36 -8.90 -9.23
C ALA A 86 14.21 -8.79 -10.26
N ASP A 87 13.16 -9.58 -10.05
CA ASP A 87 11.93 -9.67 -10.79
C ASP A 87 10.73 -9.29 -9.91
N GLY A 88 10.76 -8.13 -9.25
CA GLY A 88 9.67 -7.66 -8.36
C GLY A 88 8.24 -7.78 -8.94
N MET A 89 8.10 -7.77 -10.27
CA MET A 89 6.86 -8.05 -11.00
C MET A 89 6.51 -9.56 -11.08
N SER A 90 7.49 -10.46 -11.15
CA SER A 90 7.31 -11.93 -11.06
C SER A 90 6.88 -12.40 -9.66
N ILE A 91 7.01 -11.56 -8.63
CA ILE A 91 6.43 -11.88 -7.30
C ILE A 91 4.93 -11.56 -7.27
N MET A 92 4.45 -10.75 -8.23
CA MET A 92 3.02 -10.53 -8.47
C MET A 92 2.37 -11.70 -9.21
N LEU A 93 3.18 -12.49 -9.90
CA LEU A 93 2.83 -13.66 -10.72
C LEU A 93 1.99 -14.75 -10.01
N PRO A 94 2.08 -14.97 -8.68
CA PRO A 94 1.28 -15.98 -7.99
C PRO A 94 -0.03 -15.48 -7.33
N LEU A 95 -0.36 -14.17 -7.34
CA LEU A 95 -1.65 -13.63 -6.81
C LEU A 95 -2.68 -13.54 -7.94
N LEU A 96 -2.47 -14.33 -8.99
CA LEU A 96 -2.76 -14.07 -10.39
C LEU A 96 -3.34 -15.33 -11.06
#